data_AF-A0A414R6T0-F1
#
_entry.id   AF-A0A414R6T0-F1
#
_cell.length_a   1.000
_cell.length_b   1.000
_cell.length_c   1.000
_cell.angle_alpha   90.00
_cell.angle_beta   90.00
_cell.angle_gamma   90.00
#
_symmetry.space_group_name_H-M   'P 1'
#
loop_
_entity.id
_entity.type
_entity.pdbx_description
1 polymer ?
#
loop_
_entity_poly.entity_id
_entity_poly.type
_entity_poly.pdbx_seq_one_letter_code
_entity_poly.pdbx_strand_id
1 'polypeptide(L)' 'NGLHFIFTYPQSLALAILLHCARHSYATVLKRAGVATSIISESLGHSSEKVTQIYLDSFENNQIDKALEFLK' A
#
# COMPACT_ATOMS: atom_id res chain seq x y z
N ASN A 1 27.36 -9.00 -21.80
CA ASN A 1 26.41 -10.11 -22.06
C ASN A 1 24.98 -9.59 -22.17
N GLY A 2 24.47 -9.36 -23.39
CA GLY A 2 23.12 -8.82 -23.63
C GLY A 2 21.97 -9.69 -23.08
N LEU A 3 22.20 -10.98 -22.87
CA LEU A 3 21.21 -11.86 -22.21
C LEU A 3 20.91 -11.45 -20.75
N HIS A 4 21.90 -10.96 -20.00
CA HIS A 4 21.66 -10.47 -18.64
C HIS A 4 20.74 -9.24 -18.65
N PHE A 5 20.80 -8.44 -19.72
CA PHE A 5 19.89 -7.31 -19.89
C PHE A 5 18.44 -7.75 -20.16
N ILE A 6 18.25 -8.76 -21.00
CA ILE A 6 16.92 -9.21 -21.43
C ILE A 6 16.18 -9.99 -20.34
N PHE A 7 16.88 -10.79 -19.52
CA PHE A 7 16.21 -11.63 -18.51
C PHE A 7 16.17 -11.00 -17.13
N THR A 8 17.28 -10.39 -16.67
CA THR A 8 17.38 -9.91 -15.29
C THR A 8 16.57 -8.63 -15.05
N TYR A 9 16.54 -7.71 -16.02
CA TYR A 9 15.85 -6.43 -15.82
C TYR A 9 14.33 -6.58 -15.77
N PRO A 10 13.66 -7.30 -16.69
CA PRO A 10 12.21 -7.53 -16.59
C PRO A 10 11.83 -8.32 -15.33
N GLN A 11 12.65 -9.30 -14.94
CA GLN A 11 12.43 -10.06 -13.69
C GLN A 11 12.55 -9.16 -12.45
N SER A 12 13.54 -8.27 -12.41
CA SER A 12 13.69 -7.32 -11.30
C SER A 12 12.54 -6.31 -11.22
N LEU A 13 12.05 -5.84 -12.38
CA LEU A 13 10.91 -4.94 -12.44
C LEU A 13 9.61 -5.63 -11.99
N ALA A 14 9.37 -6.86 -12.44
CA ALA A 14 8.24 -7.66 -12.00
C ALA A 14 8.25 -7.87 -10.48
N LEU A 15 9.42 -8.14 -9.90
CA LEU A 15 9.57 -8.27 -8.45
C LEU A 15 9.27 -6.97 -7.71
N ALA A 16 9.75 -5.82 -8.22
CA ALA A 16 9.48 -4.51 -7.61
C ALA A 16 7.98 -4.18 -7.58
N ILE A 17 7.27 -4.45 -8.67
CA ILE A 17 5.81 -4.27 -8.75
C ILE A 17 5.10 -5.20 -7.77
N LEU A 18 5.48 -6.49 -7.75
CA LEU A 18 4.87 -7.48 -6.87
C LEU A 18 5.02 -7.10 -5.39
N LEU A 19 6.22 -6.68 -4.97
CA LEU A 19 6.48 -6.24 -3.60
C LEU A 19 5.71 -4.97 -3.23
N HIS A 20 5.56 -4.03 -4.16
CA HIS A 20 4.74 -2.84 -3.94
C HIS A 20 3.27 -3.20 -3.73
N CYS A 21 2.71 -4.07 -4.60
CA CYS A 21 1.34 -4.57 -4.46
C CYS A 21 1.14 -5.34 -3.14
N ALA A 22 2.09 -6.19 -2.75
CA ALA A 22 2.03 -6.93 -1.49
C ALA A 22 2.03 -5.98 -0.28
N ARG A 23 2.92 -4.98 -0.25
CA ARG A 23 2.95 -3.94 0.80
C ARG A 23 1.63 -3.18 0.88
N HIS A 24 1.09 -2.80 -0.27
CA HIS A 24 -0.19 -2.09 -0.36
C HIS A 24 -1.35 -2.94 0.17
N SER A 25 -1.42 -4.21 -0.25
CA SER A 25 -2.43 -5.17 0.23
C SER A 25 -2.36 -5.35 1.74
N TYR A 26 -1.17 -5.55 2.29
CA TYR A 26 -0.93 -5.68 3.73
C TYR A 26 -1.43 -4.45 4.52
N ALA A 27 -1.01 -3.25 4.11
CA ALA A 27 -1.43 -2.01 4.78
C ALA A 27 -2.95 -1.77 4.69
N THR A 28 -3.57 -2.10 3.55
CA THR A 28 -5.02 -2.00 3.35
C THR A 28 -5.80 -2.90 4.31
N VAL A 29 -5.33 -4.15 4.48
CA VAL A 29 -5.97 -5.11 5.40
C VAL A 29 -5.87 -4.61 6.84
N LEU A 30 -4.69 -4.16 7.29
CA LEU A 30 -4.51 -3.64 8.64
C LEU A 30 -5.38 -2.41 8.92
N LYS A 31 -5.44 -1.47 7.96
CA LYS A 31 -6.29 -0.28 8.06
C LYS A 31 -7.77 -0.65 8.19
N ARG A 32 -8.27 -1.58 7.37
CA ARG A 32 -9.66 -2.07 7.44
C ARG A 32 -9.96 -2.88 8.69
N ALA A 33 -8.96 -3.54 9.27
CA ALA A 33 -9.07 -4.22 10.56
C ALA A 33 -9.08 -3.25 11.75
N GLY A 34 -8.97 -1.93 11.52
CA GLY A 34 -8.98 -0.92 12.58
C GLY A 34 -7.68 -0.85 13.37
N VAL A 35 -6.57 -1.38 12.85
CA VAL A 35 -5.25 -1.31 13.50
C VAL A 35 -4.78 0.15 13.54
N ALA A 36 -4.22 0.56 14.68
CA ALA A 36 -3.73 1.92 14.87
C ALA A 36 -2.65 2.29 13.85
N THR A 37 -2.72 3.52 13.32
CA THR A 37 -1.78 4.02 12.31
C THR A 37 -0.32 3.99 12.80
N SER A 38 -0.08 4.15 14.10
CA SER A 38 1.24 4.00 14.73
C SER A 38 1.85 2.63 14.51
N ILE A 39 1.07 1.57 14.75
CA ILE A 39 1.49 0.17 14.57
C ILE A 39 1.70 -0.14 13.08
N ILE A 40 0.81 0.36 12.21
CA ILE A 40 0.99 0.21 10.76
C ILE A 40 2.27 0.93 10.32
N SER A 41 2.54 2.13 10.83
CA SER A 41 3.72 2.93 10.51
C SER A 41 5.02 2.22 10.89
N GLU A 42 5.07 1.63 12.08
CA GLU A 42 6.19 0.83 12.55
C GLU A 42 6.39 -0.41 11.67
N SER A 43 5.30 -1.14 11.37
CA SER A 43 5.36 -2.35 10.55
C SER A 43 5.84 -2.09 9.11
N LEU A 44 5.54 -0.91 8.56
CA LEU A 44 5.97 -0.49 7.22
C LEU A 44 7.37 0.13 7.22
N GLY A 45 7.94 0.43 8.39
CA GLY A 45 9.23 1.12 8.53
C GLY A 45 9.19 2.57 8.06
N HIS A 46 8.04 3.23 8.14
CA HIS A 46 7.91 4.64 7.79
C HIS A 46 8.52 5.54 8.85
N SER A 47 9.10 6.67 8.43
CA SER A 47 9.79 7.61 9.31
C SER A 47 8.86 8.38 10.27
N SER A 48 7.56 8.41 10.00
CA SER A 48 6.56 9.01 10.88
C SER A 48 5.15 8.51 10.56
N GLU A 49 4.26 8.61 11.56
CA GLU A 49 2.84 8.29 11.37
C GLU A 49 2.19 9.18 10.30
N LYS A 50 2.64 10.43 10.15
CA LYS A 50 2.14 11.35 9.11
C LYS A 50 2.37 10.81 7.71
N VAL A 51 3.54 10.20 7.46
CA VAL A 51 3.83 9.55 6.16
C VAL A 51 2.86 8.39 5.93
N THR A 52 2.60 7.62 6.98
CA THR A 52 1.65 6.50 6.93
C THR A 52 0.22 6.97 6.72
N GLN A 53 -0.21 8.08 7.33
CA GLN A 53 -1.53 8.68 7.09
C GLN A 53 -1.71 9.04 5.62
N ILE A 54 -0.76 9.79 5.04
CA ILE A 54 -0.80 10.17 3.62
C ILE A 54 -0.86 8.93 2.71
N TYR A 55 -0.09 7.88 3.06
CA TYR A 55 -0.11 6.61 2.33
C TYR A 55 -1.48 5.92 2.40
N LEU A 56 -2.08 5.81 3.59
CA LEU A 56 -3.36 5.16 3.82
C LEU A 56 -4.55 5.94 3.23
N ASP A 57 -4.48 7.28 3.23
CA ASP A 57 -5.53 8.15 2.67
C ASP A 57 -5.74 7.89 1.17
N SER A 58 -4.70 7.47 0.45
CA SER A 58 -4.81 7.10 -0.96
C SER A 58 -5.68 5.86 -1.21
N PHE A 59 -6.01 5.08 -0.18
CA PHE A 59 -6.78 3.83 -0.30
C PHE A 59 -8.30 4.06 -0.28
N GLU A 60 -8.77 5.20 0.24
CA GLU A 60 -10.15 5.37 0.73
C GLU A 60 -11.05 6.28 -0.13
N ASN A 61 -10.72 6.49 -1.41
CA ASN A 61 -11.50 7.36 -2.30
C ASN A 61 -12.99 7.01 -2.46
N ASN A 62 -13.46 5.84 -1.99
CA ASN A 62 -14.86 5.39 -2.10
C ASN A 62 -15.55 5.13 -0.74
N GLN A 63 -14.88 5.34 0.41
CA GLN A 63 -15.51 5.02 1.71
C GLN A 63 -16.55 6.05 2.12
N ILE A 64 -16.29 7.34 1.86
CA ILE A 64 -17.25 8.41 2.11
C ILE A 64 -18.48 8.23 1.23
N ASP A 65 -18.30 7.92 -0.05
CA ASP A 65 -19.43 7.68 -0.96
C ASP A 65 -20.32 6.52 -0.50
N LYS A 66 -19.73 5.43 0.01
CA LYS A 66 -20.49 4.31 0.61
C LYS A 66 -21.17 4.67 1.93
N ALA A 67 -20.53 5.48 2.77
CA ALA A 67 -21.13 5.93 4.02
C ALA A 67 -22.32 6.87 3.77
N LEU A 68 -22.22 7.71 2.73
CA LEU A 68 -23.26 8.65 2.31
C LEU A 68 -24.39 7.99 1.50
N GLU A 69 -24.19 6.78 0.97
CA GLU A 69 -25.23 6.02 0.24
C GLU A 69 -26.45 5.73 1.13
N PHE A 70 -26.26 5.51 2.43
CA PHE A 70 -27.35 5.28 3.39
C PHE A 70 -28.12 6.54 3.79
N LEU A 71 -27.66 7.72 3.37
CA LEU A 71 -28.26 9.03 3.66
C LEU A 71 -29.00 9.65 2.45
N LYS A 72 -28.99 8.98 1.30
CA LYS A 72 -29.80 9.33 0.11
C LYS A 72 -31.12 8.58 0.11
#